data_AF-A0A256HWU7-F1
#
_entry.id   AF-A0A256HWU7-F1
#
_cell.length_a   1.000
_cell.length_b   1.000
_cell.length_c   1.000
_cell.angle_alpha   90.00
_cell.angle_beta   90.00
_cell.angle_gamma   90.00
#
_symmetry.space_group_name_H-M   'P 1'
#
loop_
_entity.id
_entity.type
_entity.pdbx_description
1 polymer ?
#
loop_
_entity_poly.entity_id
_entity_poly.type
_entity_poly.pdbx_seq_one_letter_code
_entity_poly.pdbx_strand_id
1 'polypeptide(L)' 'MNAETLGLERRDGRNMLVVAGIVTLVVAATAEGPVGARVVAGAIVGAVAAAVFVASTLLINRYKPDGW' A
#
# COMPACT_ATOMS: atom_id res chain seq x y z
N MET A 1 11.94 11.97 11.00
CA MET A 1 11.04 11.13 11.81
C MET A 1 11.23 9.70 11.33
N ASN A 2 11.63 8.77 12.20
CA ASN A 2 12.01 7.42 11.79
C ASN A 2 10.77 6.52 11.71
N ALA A 3 10.71 5.56 10.78
CA ALA A 3 9.56 4.66 10.63
C ALA A 3 9.22 3.89 11.92
N GLU A 4 10.24 3.61 12.75
CA GLU A 4 10.10 2.98 14.06
C GLU A 4 9.34 3.86 15.08
N THR A 5 9.44 5.18 14.99
CA THR A 5 8.71 6.11 15.89
C THR A 5 7.24 6.28 15.50
N LEU A 6 6.84 5.76 14.33
CA LEU A 6 5.47 5.77 13.81
C LEU A 6 4.75 4.42 14.00
N GLY A 7 5.40 3.42 14.61
CA GLY A 7 4.85 2.08 14.80
C GLY A 7 4.80 1.22 13.54
N LEU A 8 5.45 1.61 12.44
CA LEU A 8 5.52 0.79 11.24
C LEU A 8 6.59 -0.29 11.42
N GLU A 9 6.16 -1.54 11.64
CA GLU A 9 7.10 -2.65 11.67
C GLU A 9 7.69 -2.89 10.27
N ARG A 10 8.94 -3.37 10.18
CA ARG A 10 9.54 -3.79 8.89
C ARG A 10 8.65 -4.79 8.13
N ARG A 11 7.84 -5.56 8.85
CA ARG A 11 6.89 -6.52 8.28
C ARG A 11 5.73 -5.83 7.56
N ASP A 12 5.24 -4.72 8.08
CA ASP A 12 4.16 -3.93 7.47
C ASP A 12 4.63 -3.28 6.17
N GLY A 13 5.86 -2.79 6.13
CA GLY A 13 6.47 -2.28 4.90
C GLY A 13 6.58 -3.33 3.80
N ARG A 14 6.94 -4.57 4.14
CA ARG A 14 6.97 -5.68 3.17
C ARG A 14 5.57 -6.06 2.69
N ASN A 15 4.61 -6.15 3.60
CA ASN A 15 3.22 -6.46 3.25
C ASN A 15 2.63 -5.37 2.34
N MET A 16 2.91 -4.10 2.62
CA MET A 16 2.53 -2.97 1.78
C MET A 16 3.07 -3.12 0.36
N LEU A 17 4.36 -3.43 0.19
CA LEU A 17 4.97 -3.60 -1.14
C LEU A 17 4.36 -4.78 -1.91
N VAL A 18 4.06 -5.88 -1.21
CA VAL A 18 3.37 -7.04 -1.80
C VAL A 18 1.97 -6.65 -2.29
N VAL A 19 1.19 -5.95 -1.45
CA VAL A 19 -0.16 -5.50 -1.81
C VAL A 19 -0.10 -4.52 -2.99
N ALA A 20 0.78 -3.52 -2.93
CA ALA A 20 0.95 -2.55 -4.01
C ALA A 20 1.31 -3.24 -5.34
N GLY A 21 2.23 -4.21 -5.30
CA GLY A 21 2.60 -5.00 -6.47
C GLY A 21 1.44 -5.82 -7.04
N ILE A 22 0.67 -6.50 -6.17
CA ILE A 22 -0.51 -7.27 -6.60
C ILE A 22 -1.54 -6.35 -7.25
N VAL A 23 -1.86 -5.22 -6.61
CA VAL A 23 -2.83 -4.25 -7.13
C VAL A 23 -2.38 -3.71 -8.49
N THR A 24 -1.11 -3.34 -8.63
CA THR A 24 -0.55 -2.90 -9.91
C THR A 24 -0.69 -3.95 -10.99
N LEU A 25 -0.37 -5.21 -10.69
CA LEU A 25 -0.48 -6.31 -11.65
C LEU A 25 -1.93 -6.59 -12.05
N VAL A 26 -2.85 -6.60 -11.08
CA VAL A 26 -4.28 -6.80 -11.35
C VAL A 26 -4.80 -5.71 -12.28
N VAL A 27 -4.55 -4.44 -11.96
CA VAL A 27 -4.99 -3.32 -12.80
C VAL A 27 -4.34 -3.37 -14.18
N ALA A 28 -3.04 -3.66 -14.27
CA ALA A 28 -2.37 -3.77 -15.55
C ALA A 28 -2.93 -4.90 -16.43
N ALA A 29 -3.37 -6.01 -15.81
CA ALA A 29 -3.95 -7.15 -16.50
C ALA A 29 -5.41 -6.92 -16.92
N THR A 30 -6.21 -6.22 -16.10
CA THR A 30 -7.65 -6.04 -16.33
C THR A 30 -8.01 -4.74 -17.04
N ALA A 31 -7.15 -3.72 -17.00
CA ALA A 31 -7.41 -2.45 -17.66
C ALA A 31 -7.41 -2.62 -19.19
N GLU A 32 -8.27 -1.88 -19.86
CA GLU A 32 -8.34 -1.85 -21.32
C GLU A 32 -7.40 -0.78 -21.90
N GLY A 33 -7.12 -0.85 -23.21
CA GLY A 33 -6.27 0.11 -23.91
C GLY A 33 -4.80 -0.31 -24.09
N PRO A 34 -3.89 0.61 -24.45
CA PRO A 34 -2.49 0.30 -24.72
C PRO A 34 -1.73 -0.19 -23.49
N VAL A 35 -0.81 -1.14 -23.65
CA VAL A 35 -0.04 -1.75 -22.55
C VAL A 35 0.65 -0.70 -21.67
N GLY A 36 1.27 0.31 -22.28
CA GLY A 36 1.92 1.40 -21.53
C GLY A 36 0.95 2.15 -20.61
N ALA A 37 -0.27 2.44 -21.08
CA ALA A 37 -1.28 3.11 -20.27
C ALA A 37 -1.77 2.23 -19.12
N ARG A 38 -1.91 0.92 -19.33
CA ARG A 38 -2.30 -0.04 -18.28
C ARG A 38 -1.27 -0.13 -17.17
N VAL A 39 0.01 -0.17 -17.53
CA VAL A 39 1.12 -0.21 -16.55
C VAL A 39 1.14 1.07 -15.71
N VAL A 40 0.99 2.23 -16.35
CA VAL A 40 0.93 3.53 -15.64
C VAL A 40 -0.29 3.59 -14.72
N ALA A 41 -1.46 3.19 -15.21
CA ALA A 41 -2.67 3.14 -14.39
C ALA A 41 -2.49 2.21 -13.19
N GLY A 42 -1.94 1.01 -13.39
CA GLY A 42 -1.64 0.07 -12.32
C GLY A 42 -0.64 0.61 -11.31
N ALA A 43 0.39 1.35 -11.75
CA ALA A 43 1.35 1.99 -10.86
C ALA A 43 0.69 3.07 -9.99
N ILE A 44 -0.18 3.90 -10.57
CA ILE A 44 -0.93 4.93 -9.83
C ILE A 44 -1.84 4.27 -8.78
N VAL A 45 -2.64 3.28 -9.19
CA VAL A 45 -3.58 2.61 -8.28
C VAL A 45 -2.84 1.85 -7.17
N GLY A 46 -1.72 1.19 -7.50
CA GLY A 46 -0.86 0.52 -6.52
C GLY A 46 -0.24 1.51 -5.53
N ALA A 47 0.19 2.70 -5.98
CA ALA A 47 0.69 3.75 -5.11
C ALA A 47 -0.40 4.30 -4.17
N VAL A 48 -1.63 4.48 -4.67
CA VAL A 48 -2.79 4.86 -3.83
C VAL A 48 -3.07 3.78 -2.79
N ALA A 49 -3.07 2.51 -3.18
CA ALA A 49 -3.27 1.40 -2.24
C ALA A 49 -2.18 1.35 -1.15
N ALA A 50 -0.92 1.59 -1.51
CA ALA A 50 0.17 1.69 -0.55
C ALA A 50 -0.03 2.86 0.43
N ALA A 51 -0.43 4.04 -0.07
CA ALA A 51 -0.71 5.20 0.78
C ALA A 51 -1.85 4.93 1.78
N VAL A 52 -2.94 4.31 1.31
CA VAL A 52 -4.06 3.90 2.17
C VAL A 52 -3.60 2.87 3.20
N PHE A 53 -2.81 1.87 2.80
CA PHE A 53 -2.28 0.86 3.72
C PHE A 53 -1.45 1.48 4.85
N VAL A 54 -0.56 2.43 4.51
CA VAL A 54 0.22 3.18 5.52
C VAL A 54 -0.71 3.98 6.42
N ALA A 55 -1.64 4.75 5.84
CA ALA A 55 -2.58 5.55 6.61
C ALA A 55 -3.40 4.69 7.59
N SER A 56 -3.92 3.55 7.13
CA SER A 56 -4.64 2.59 7.97
C SER A 56 -3.76 2.00 9.06
N THR A 57 -2.52 1.61 8.74
CA THR A 57 -1.59 1.04 9.74
C THR A 57 -1.25 2.08 10.81
N LEU A 58 -0.97 3.31 10.41
CA LEU A 58 -0.74 4.41 11.34
C LEU A 58 -1.96 4.73 12.18
N LEU A 59 -3.16 4.71 11.60
CA LEU A 59 -4.41 4.94 12.31
C LEU A 59 -4.64 3.84 13.35
N ILE A 60 -4.49 2.57 12.96
CA ILE A 60 -4.63 1.42 13.86
C ILE A 60 -3.62 1.53 15.00
N ASN A 61 -2.35 1.79 14.70
CA ASN A 61 -1.32 1.91 15.73
C ASN A 61 -1.52 3.13 16.63
N ARG A 62 -2.09 4.22 16.12
CA ARG A 62 -2.40 5.41 16.92
C ARG A 62 -3.62 5.22 17.82
N TYR A 63 -4.63 4.48 17.37
CA TYR A 63 -5.88 4.27 18.09
C TYR A 63 -5.94 2.96 18.87
N LYS A 64 -4.93 2.09 18.79
CA LYS A 64 -4.84 0.88 19.61
C LYS A 64 -4.68 1.32 21.07
N PRO A 65 -5.72 1.19 21.92
CA PRO A 65 -5.57 1.46 23.33
C PRO A 65 -4.74 0.33 23.95
N ASP A 66 -3.82 0.67 24.86
CA ASP A 66 -3.10 -0.28 25.71
C ASP A 66 -4.12 -1.00 26.59
N GLY A 67 -4.72 -2.09 26.09
CA GLY A 67 -5.85 -2.73 26.77
C GLY A 67 -6.51 -3.85 25.99
N TRP A 68 -5.74 -4.90 25.67
CA TRP A 68 -6.20 -6.28 25.83
C TRP A 68 -4.99 -7.13 26.23
#